data_AF-A0A1M5MUU0-F1
#
_entry.id   AF-A0A1M5MUU0-F1
#
_cell.length_a   1.000
_cell.length_b   1.000
_cell.length_c   1.000
_cell.angle_alpha   90.00
_cell.angle_beta   90.00
_cell.angle_gamma   90.00
#
_symmetry.space_group_name_H-M   'P 1'
#
loop_
_entity.id
_entity.type
_entity.pdbx_description
1 polymer ?
#
loop_
_entity_poly.entity_id
_entity_poly.type
_entity_poly.pdbx_seq_one_letter_code
_entity_poly.pdbx_strand_id
1 'polypeptide(L)'
;MNNIKREMKKINNEIDNRLAENKENYYFQLNLFKEEFLVEESYVKGGIGNKLKNLYDLKSDTETIFTTIENKFIGGLAKSNISLNYDKFINCSFKDIKFESCTFYGTMFSSCDFKNVEFSNCLFFGSSGILFISNCNFQNCSFNNCNMENSLIRDSILANTKFVLSNLRNSIFAKVCLNQISIIDCDFRSLKIIDHNIKGFEFRDSFVTKFDEDTFISPIDLNQTKKEHLKDEFYERYFKFYKIISSKFAENGLLDISGSYYYLSKSIERKVLKGITKIKSYIFWMLCGYGEKPTYALVTSLEIILIFTIIYMFAGLNINGDIINYRLFIIKDLADKNLILDFMKSLYFSIVTFTTVGYGDITPIGYSVILSGIEMFLGVTMVGVWTATLARKISR
;
A
#
# COMPACT_ATOMS: atom_id res chain seq x y z
N MET A 1 0.16 -5.74 -11.83
CA MET A 1 1.27 -6.46 -11.16
C MET A 1 2.65 -5.99 -11.65
N ASN A 2 2.86 -5.81 -12.97
CA ASN A 2 4.15 -5.33 -13.52
C ASN A 2 4.54 -3.91 -13.06
N ASN A 3 3.57 -2.98 -12.95
CA ASN A 3 3.88 -1.62 -12.51
C ASN A 3 4.36 -1.57 -11.05
N ILE A 4 3.70 -2.30 -10.14
CA ILE A 4 4.10 -2.40 -8.72
C ILE A 4 5.51 -2.97 -8.58
N LYS A 5 5.85 -4.02 -9.33
CA LYS A 5 7.22 -4.59 -9.30
C LYS A 5 8.28 -3.58 -9.76
N ARG A 6 7.96 -2.77 -10.78
CA ARG A 6 8.85 -1.70 -11.26
C ARG A 6 9.04 -0.61 -10.20
N GLU A 7 7.97 -0.16 -9.57
CA GLU A 7 8.04 0.83 -8.48
C GLU A 7 8.81 0.30 -7.27
N MET A 8 8.55 -0.93 -6.83
CA MET A 8 9.33 -1.58 -5.78
C MET A 8 10.83 -1.64 -6.12
N LYS A 9 11.18 -1.91 -7.39
CA LYS A 9 12.59 -1.89 -7.83
C LYS A 9 13.20 -0.48 -7.76
N LYS A 10 12.47 0.55 -8.19
CA LYS A 10 12.93 1.94 -8.09
C LYS A 10 13.19 2.35 -6.64
N ILE A 11 12.27 2.02 -5.73
CA ILE A 11 12.41 2.36 -4.31
C ILE A 11 13.58 1.61 -3.68
N ASN A 12 13.78 0.32 -4.02
CA ASN A 12 14.95 -0.42 -3.53
C ASN A 12 16.27 0.19 -4.05
N ASN A 13 16.34 0.57 -5.32
CA ASN A 13 17.50 1.29 -5.85
C ASN A 13 17.72 2.64 -5.15
N GLU A 14 16.64 3.37 -4.84
CA GLU A 14 16.71 4.63 -4.09
C GLU A 14 17.26 4.41 -2.68
N ILE A 15 16.83 3.35 -1.98
CA ILE A 15 17.38 2.97 -0.68
C ILE A 15 18.89 2.71 -0.79
N ASP A 16 19.31 1.90 -1.76
CA ASP A 16 20.73 1.58 -1.95
C ASP A 16 21.56 2.84 -2.26
N ASN A 17 21.03 3.75 -3.07
CA ASN A 17 21.66 5.04 -3.36
C ASN A 17 21.78 5.91 -2.11
N ARG A 18 20.73 6.04 -1.29
CA ARG A 18 20.78 6.84 -0.05
C ARG A 18 21.77 6.27 0.95
N LEU A 19 21.92 4.95 1.03
CA LEU A 19 22.91 4.31 1.88
C LEU A 19 24.34 4.58 1.39
N ALA A 20 24.57 4.50 0.07
CA ALA A 20 25.86 4.81 -0.54
C ALA A 20 26.22 6.29 -0.36
N GLU A 21 25.31 7.21 -0.68
CA GLU A 21 25.53 8.65 -0.58
C GLU A 21 25.76 9.12 0.87
N ASN A 22 25.01 8.59 1.85
CA ASN A 22 25.30 8.88 3.26
C ASN A 22 26.69 8.39 3.67
N LYS A 23 27.13 7.22 3.17
CA LYS A 23 28.47 6.69 3.46
C LYS A 23 29.57 7.54 2.80
N GLU A 24 29.40 7.91 1.54
CA GLU A 24 30.34 8.77 0.81
C GLU A 24 30.46 10.15 1.47
N ASN A 25 29.32 10.79 1.76
CA ASN A 25 29.29 12.08 2.42
C ASN A 25 29.91 12.02 3.82
N TYR A 26 29.65 10.95 4.59
CA TYR A 26 30.30 10.77 5.89
C TYR A 26 31.83 10.81 5.78
N TYR A 27 32.44 10.04 4.86
CA TYR A 27 33.89 10.02 4.72
C TYR A 27 34.46 11.31 4.13
N PHE A 28 33.72 11.95 3.22
CA PHE A 28 34.09 13.26 2.69
C PHE A 28 34.17 14.30 3.82
N GLN A 29 33.15 14.38 4.66
CA GLN A 29 33.08 15.33 5.78
C GLN A 29 34.11 14.99 6.87
N LEU A 30 34.35 13.71 7.14
CA LEU A 30 35.39 13.28 8.08
C LEU A 30 36.78 13.71 7.61
N ASN A 31 37.07 13.61 6.30
CA ASN A 31 38.36 14.04 5.77
C ASN A 31 38.54 15.56 5.89
N LEU A 32 37.52 16.35 5.56
CA LEU A 32 37.54 17.81 5.76
C LEU A 32 37.78 18.16 7.24
N PHE A 33 37.06 17.51 8.15
CA PHE A 33 37.23 17.72 9.59
C PHE A 33 38.63 17.36 10.09
N LYS A 34 39.22 16.27 9.60
CA LYS A 34 40.60 15.87 9.93
C LYS A 34 41.62 16.90 9.45
N GLU A 35 41.45 17.42 8.24
CA GLU A 35 42.33 18.43 7.66
C GLU A 35 42.25 19.76 8.42
N GLU A 36 41.05 20.17 8.83
CA GLU A 36 40.82 21.43 9.53
C GLU A 36 41.24 21.41 11.01
N PHE A 37 40.90 20.34 11.74
CA PHE A 37 41.07 20.28 13.19
C PHE A 37 42.24 19.40 13.65
N LEU A 38 42.83 18.60 12.77
CA LEU A 38 43.88 17.62 13.11
C LEU A 38 43.42 16.59 14.17
N VAL A 39 42.13 16.31 14.25
CA VAL A 39 41.51 15.35 15.18
C VAL A 39 40.95 14.15 14.41
N GLU A 40 41.16 12.95 14.93
CA GLU A 40 40.57 11.73 14.39
C GLU A 40 39.13 11.48 14.90
N GLU A 41 38.46 10.50 14.30
CA GLU A 41 37.16 10.02 14.79
C GLU A 41 37.29 9.53 16.24
N SER A 42 36.32 9.87 17.08
CA SER A 42 36.34 9.46 18.48
C SER A 42 35.55 8.16 18.67
N TYR A 43 36.05 7.27 19.53
CA TYR A 43 35.47 5.94 19.74
C TYR A 43 35.16 5.71 21.22
N VAL A 44 33.89 5.42 21.51
CA VAL A 44 33.40 5.15 22.86
C VAL A 44 32.74 3.78 22.90
N LYS A 45 33.49 2.77 23.35
CA LYS A 45 32.99 1.39 23.47
C LYS A 45 32.54 1.05 24.88
N GLY A 46 31.36 0.42 24.98
CA GLY A 46 30.89 -0.28 26.17
C GLY A 46 31.57 -1.64 26.31
N GLY A 47 31.75 -2.09 27.56
CA GLY A 47 32.30 -3.42 27.87
C GLY A 47 31.20 -4.44 28.19
N ILE A 48 31.58 -5.72 28.30
CA ILE A 48 30.69 -6.77 28.80
C ILE A 48 30.52 -6.55 30.32
N GLY A 49 29.32 -6.16 30.77
CA GLY A 49 29.09 -5.90 32.19
C GLY A 49 27.82 -5.12 32.54
N ASN A 50 27.77 -4.66 33.79
CA ASN A 50 26.59 -4.07 34.43
C ASN A 50 26.17 -2.72 33.81
N LYS A 51 24.85 -2.44 33.72
CA LYS A 51 24.27 -1.25 33.05
C LYS A 51 24.91 0.08 33.46
N LEU A 52 25.23 0.26 34.74
CA LEU A 52 25.86 1.48 35.28
C LEU A 52 27.24 1.77 34.66
N LYS A 53 28.04 0.74 34.35
CA LYS A 53 29.37 0.91 33.74
C LYS A 53 29.29 1.32 32.26
N ASN A 54 28.17 1.03 31.63
CA ASN A 54 27.94 1.34 30.22
C ASN A 54 27.05 2.56 30.02
N LEU A 55 26.79 3.34 31.07
CA LEU A 55 26.10 4.62 30.94
C LEU A 55 26.96 5.58 30.08
N TYR A 56 26.34 6.15 29.05
CA TYR A 56 26.89 7.25 28.27
C TYR A 56 26.02 8.48 28.48
N ASP A 57 26.57 9.46 29.20
CA ASP A 57 25.84 10.64 29.59
C ASP A 57 25.98 11.76 28.55
N LEU A 58 25.04 11.80 27.59
CA LEU A 58 24.81 12.98 26.76
C LEU A 58 24.24 14.10 27.64
N LYS A 59 25.01 15.12 28.03
CA LYS A 59 24.45 16.23 28.83
C LYS A 59 23.65 17.17 27.93
N SER A 60 22.79 18.01 28.50
CA SER A 60 22.19 19.10 27.72
C SER A 60 23.27 20.03 27.17
N ASP A 61 22.98 20.65 26.03
CA ASP A 61 23.87 21.58 25.33
C ASP A 61 25.21 20.97 24.90
N THR A 62 25.31 19.63 24.85
CA THR A 62 26.49 18.96 24.31
C THR A 62 26.45 18.91 22.80
N GLU A 63 27.59 19.22 22.19
CA GLU A 63 27.86 18.93 20.79
C GLU A 63 28.88 17.80 20.70
N THR A 64 28.57 16.79 19.90
CA THR A 64 29.50 15.73 19.51
C THR A 64 29.59 15.66 18.01
N ILE A 65 30.79 15.38 17.52
CA ILE A 65 31.07 15.28 16.09
C ILE A 65 31.96 14.07 15.81
N PHE A 66 31.63 13.30 14.76
CA PHE A 66 32.37 12.10 14.37
C PHE A 66 32.70 11.17 15.54
N THR A 67 31.69 10.85 16.35
CA THR A 67 31.82 9.95 17.50
C THR A 67 31.11 8.64 17.22
N THR A 68 31.84 7.53 17.25
CA THR A 68 31.27 6.18 17.25
C THR A 68 31.05 5.70 18.69
N ILE A 69 29.79 5.59 19.10
CA ILE A 69 29.35 5.04 20.38
C ILE A 69 28.81 3.62 20.18
N GLU A 70 29.43 2.64 20.84
CA GLU A 70 29.06 1.22 20.70
C GLU A 70 28.72 0.59 22.06
N ASN A 71 27.66 -0.22 22.12
CA ASN A 71 27.28 -1.01 23.31
C ASN A 71 27.07 -0.17 24.59
N LYS A 72 26.57 1.07 24.43
CA LYS A 72 26.28 1.98 25.56
C LYS A 72 24.80 2.09 25.86
N PHE A 73 24.51 2.40 27.11
CA PHE A 73 23.19 2.76 27.60
C PHE A 73 23.09 4.29 27.72
N ILE A 74 22.09 4.86 27.08
CA ILE A 74 21.73 6.27 27.14
C ILE A 74 20.35 6.33 27.81
N GLY A 75 20.26 6.99 28.96
CA GLY A 75 18.98 7.15 29.65
C GLY A 75 19.04 8.28 30.65
N GLY A 76 17.93 8.53 31.32
CA GLY A 76 17.80 9.59 32.32
C GLY A 76 16.77 10.65 31.92
N LEU A 77 16.74 11.74 32.69
CA LEU A 77 15.76 12.83 32.52
C LEU A 77 15.88 13.53 31.15
N ALA A 78 15.01 14.52 30.91
CA ALA A 78 15.01 15.29 29.68
C ALA A 78 16.37 15.93 29.39
N LYS A 79 16.81 15.80 28.14
CA LYS A 79 18.05 16.33 27.60
C LYS A 79 17.73 17.30 26.48
N SER A 80 18.26 18.51 26.58
CA SER A 80 17.87 19.61 25.69
C SER A 80 19.07 20.09 24.86
N ASN A 81 18.80 20.58 23.64
CA ASN A 81 19.78 21.24 22.77
C ASN A 81 21.05 20.42 22.48
N ILE A 82 20.95 19.10 22.43
CA ILE A 82 22.07 18.25 22.03
C ILE A 82 22.24 18.36 20.50
N SER A 83 23.48 18.48 20.04
CA SER A 83 23.84 18.39 18.62
C SER A 83 24.75 17.19 18.38
N LEU A 84 24.25 16.21 17.61
CA LEU A 84 24.98 15.01 17.22
C LEU A 84 25.29 15.09 15.73
N ASN A 85 26.57 15.25 15.38
CA ASN A 85 27.02 15.59 14.03
C ASN A 85 27.88 14.45 13.46
N TYR A 86 27.34 13.71 12.51
CA TYR A 86 27.96 12.51 11.94
C TYR A 86 28.33 11.46 12.98
N ASP A 87 27.59 11.38 14.09
CA ASP A 87 27.82 10.36 15.10
C ASP A 87 27.23 9.02 14.68
N LYS A 88 27.79 7.93 15.22
CA LYS A 88 27.31 6.56 14.97
C LYS A 88 27.00 5.88 16.29
N PHE A 89 25.75 5.47 16.46
CA PHE A 89 25.31 4.65 17.58
C PHE A 89 25.13 3.21 17.09
N ILE A 90 25.86 2.28 17.70
CA ILE A 90 25.86 0.86 17.31
C ILE A 90 25.55 0.01 18.54
N ASN A 91 24.50 -0.81 18.47
CA ASN A 91 24.06 -1.66 19.59
C ASN A 91 23.81 -0.87 20.88
N CYS A 92 23.41 0.40 20.76
CA CYS A 92 23.11 1.26 21.92
C CYS A 92 21.65 1.09 22.37
N SER A 93 21.42 1.27 23.67
CA SER A 93 20.08 1.26 24.26
C SER A 93 19.73 2.64 24.80
N PHE A 94 18.67 3.24 24.27
CA PHE A 94 18.06 4.48 24.69
C PHE A 94 16.81 4.17 25.53
N LYS A 95 16.77 4.56 26.79
CA LYS A 95 15.64 4.23 27.66
C LYS A 95 15.22 5.35 28.59
N ASP A 96 13.89 5.52 28.69
CA ASP A 96 13.22 6.44 29.61
C ASP A 96 13.82 7.86 29.52
N ILE A 97 13.87 8.42 28.31
CA ILE A 97 14.58 9.67 28.01
C ILE A 97 13.78 10.55 27.05
N LYS A 98 13.84 11.87 27.27
CA LYS A 98 13.25 12.88 26.39
C LYS A 98 14.37 13.70 25.76
N PHE A 99 14.41 13.76 24.44
CA PHE A 99 15.23 14.70 23.68
C PHE A 99 14.36 15.90 23.31
N GLU A 100 14.79 17.10 23.70
CA GLU A 100 14.08 18.34 23.45
C GLU A 100 14.95 19.29 22.64
N SER A 101 14.44 19.78 21.52
CA SER A 101 15.16 20.72 20.66
C SER A 101 16.56 20.23 20.24
N CYS A 102 16.73 18.92 20.07
CA CYS A 102 18.01 18.30 19.70
C CYS A 102 18.15 18.19 18.18
N THR A 103 19.39 18.23 17.71
CA THR A 103 19.76 18.13 16.30
C THR A 103 20.58 16.86 16.07
N PHE A 104 20.16 16.08 15.08
CA PHE A 104 20.83 14.87 14.64
C PHE A 104 21.20 15.05 13.16
N TYR A 105 22.41 15.51 12.89
CA TYR A 105 22.90 15.77 11.55
C TYR A 105 23.81 14.64 11.07
N GLY A 106 23.47 13.96 9.98
CA GLY A 106 24.27 12.87 9.43
C GLY A 106 24.48 11.68 10.39
N THR A 107 23.75 11.64 11.50
CA THR A 107 23.88 10.62 12.54
C THR A 107 23.31 9.28 12.06
N MET A 108 23.93 8.17 12.45
CA MET A 108 23.47 6.83 12.12
C MET A 108 23.16 6.04 13.39
N PHE A 109 21.98 5.41 13.43
CA PHE A 109 21.60 4.43 14.44
C PHE A 109 21.55 3.04 13.81
N SER A 110 22.36 2.12 14.32
CA SER A 110 22.42 0.73 13.86
C SER A 110 22.17 -0.21 15.03
N SER A 111 21.17 -1.08 14.90
CA SER A 111 20.86 -2.10 15.91
C SER A 111 20.58 -1.51 17.30
N CYS A 112 20.02 -0.29 17.34
CA CYS A 112 19.70 0.40 18.59
C CYS A 112 18.31 0.06 19.12
N ASP A 113 18.17 0.00 20.44
CA ASP A 113 16.88 -0.18 21.13
C ASP A 113 16.44 1.13 21.77
N PHE A 114 15.27 1.63 21.39
CA PHE A 114 14.64 2.83 21.91
C PHE A 114 13.39 2.43 22.70
N LYS A 115 13.40 2.64 24.01
CA LYS A 115 12.29 2.27 24.88
C LYS A 115 11.83 3.43 25.74
N ASN A 116 10.56 3.82 25.60
CA ASN A 116 10.00 4.99 26.28
C ASN A 116 10.83 6.26 25.97
N VAL A 117 11.10 6.49 24.68
CA VAL A 117 11.88 7.63 24.20
C VAL A 117 10.95 8.65 23.56
N GLU A 118 11.06 9.90 23.99
CA GLU A 118 10.35 11.03 23.39
C GLU A 118 11.34 11.95 22.67
N PHE A 119 11.07 12.26 21.41
CA PHE A 119 11.74 13.31 20.66
C PHE A 119 10.73 14.45 20.49
N SER A 120 11.08 15.64 20.97
CA SER A 120 10.22 16.82 20.94
C SER A 120 10.98 17.99 20.32
N ASN A 121 10.40 18.60 19.28
CA ASN A 121 11.01 19.70 18.51
C ASN A 121 12.41 19.35 17.95
N CYS A 122 12.66 18.08 17.66
CA CYS A 122 13.97 17.62 17.21
C CYS A 122 14.10 17.70 15.68
N LEU A 123 15.33 17.94 15.22
CA LEU A 123 15.67 18.00 13.81
C LEU A 123 16.56 16.82 13.43
N PHE A 124 16.15 16.07 12.42
CA PHE A 124 16.86 14.94 11.87
C PHE A 124 17.13 15.19 10.38
N PHE A 125 18.36 15.48 10.02
CA PHE A 125 18.73 15.77 8.64
C PHE A 125 20.13 15.20 8.30
N GLY A 126 20.45 15.12 7.03
CA GLY A 126 21.68 14.54 6.49
C GLY A 126 21.65 14.65 4.96
N SER A 127 22.74 14.37 4.27
CA SER A 127 22.80 14.49 2.79
C SER A 127 21.66 13.74 2.10
N SER A 128 21.37 12.52 2.56
CA SER A 128 20.24 11.72 2.06
C SER A 128 19.27 11.34 3.19
N GLY A 129 19.20 12.20 4.21
CA GLY A 129 18.43 11.97 5.44
C GLY A 129 19.13 11.09 6.47
N ILE A 130 18.56 11.06 7.68
CA ILE A 130 19.10 10.27 8.79
C ILE A 130 18.85 8.77 8.59
N LEU A 131 19.73 7.94 9.16
CA LEU A 131 19.69 6.48 9.03
C LEU A 131 19.32 5.78 10.35
N PHE A 132 18.24 5.00 10.33
CA PHE A 132 17.90 4.00 11.35
C PHE A 132 17.87 2.63 10.69
N ILE A 133 18.87 1.79 10.96
CA ILE A 133 19.13 0.57 10.18
C ILE A 133 19.48 -0.64 11.06
N SER A 134 19.54 -1.81 10.42
CA SER A 134 20.11 -3.04 11.01
C SER A 134 19.40 -3.47 12.31
N ASN A 135 18.07 -3.58 12.32
CA ASN A 135 17.27 -4.01 13.47
C ASN A 135 17.17 -2.99 14.61
N CYS A 136 16.90 -1.71 14.28
CA CYS A 136 16.45 -0.77 15.31
C CYS A 136 15.07 -1.16 15.84
N ASN A 137 14.90 -1.05 17.16
CA ASN A 137 13.63 -1.35 17.84
C ASN A 137 13.12 -0.10 18.56
N PHE A 138 11.90 0.32 18.26
CA PHE A 138 11.22 1.42 18.92
C PHE A 138 10.04 0.87 19.69
N GLN A 139 10.07 1.00 21.01
CA GLN A 139 8.99 0.59 21.90
C GLN A 139 8.50 1.80 22.69
N ASN A 140 7.21 2.12 22.56
CA ASN A 140 6.57 3.24 23.25
C ASN A 140 7.29 4.58 23.00
N CYS A 141 7.65 4.85 21.74
CA CYS A 141 8.36 6.09 21.37
C CYS A 141 7.40 7.14 20.82
N SER A 142 7.76 8.42 20.93
CA SER A 142 7.01 9.51 20.29
C SER A 142 7.93 10.50 19.62
N PHE A 143 7.55 10.93 18.42
CA PHE A 143 8.16 12.03 17.67
C PHE A 143 7.13 13.15 17.60
N ASN A 144 7.35 14.20 18.38
CA ASN A 144 6.44 15.33 18.53
C ASN A 144 7.08 16.56 17.89
N ASN A 145 6.42 17.14 16.88
CA ASN A 145 6.90 18.29 16.14
C ASN A 145 8.35 18.12 15.63
N CYS A 146 8.69 16.93 15.14
CA CYS A 146 10.03 16.61 14.66
C CYS A 146 10.13 16.78 13.14
N ASN A 147 11.29 17.23 12.65
CA ASN A 147 11.61 17.17 11.24
C ASN A 147 12.44 15.93 10.94
N MET A 148 11.87 14.97 10.22
CA MET A 148 12.48 13.71 9.81
C MET A 148 12.46 13.53 8.29
N GLU A 149 12.43 14.63 7.54
CA GLU A 149 12.48 14.61 6.08
C GLU A 149 13.65 13.77 5.55
N ASN A 150 13.41 13.01 4.48
CA ASN A 150 14.35 12.07 3.86
C ASN A 150 14.83 10.91 4.75
N SER A 151 14.34 10.77 6.00
CA SER A 151 14.79 9.69 6.89
C SER A 151 14.57 8.30 6.30
N LEU A 152 15.53 7.40 6.52
CA LEU A 152 15.44 6.00 6.15
C LEU A 152 15.34 5.14 7.42
N ILE A 153 14.20 4.47 7.58
CA ILE A 153 13.98 3.47 8.62
C ILE A 153 13.90 2.10 7.94
N ARG A 154 14.93 1.28 8.14
CA ARG A 154 15.08 0.00 7.43
C ARG A 154 15.32 -1.16 8.39
N ASP A 155 14.74 -2.31 8.08
CA ASP A 155 14.89 -3.54 8.86
C ASP A 155 14.62 -3.26 10.35
N SER A 156 13.46 -2.69 10.69
CA SER A 156 13.21 -2.14 12.04
C SER A 156 11.83 -2.48 12.57
N ILE A 157 11.68 -2.48 13.89
CA ILE A 157 10.42 -2.74 14.58
C ILE A 157 9.97 -1.45 15.26
N LEU A 158 8.73 -1.03 15.00
CA LEU A 158 8.10 0.10 15.66
C LEU A 158 6.84 -0.40 16.35
N ALA A 159 6.82 -0.32 17.68
CA ALA A 159 5.73 -0.76 18.53
C ALA A 159 5.27 0.39 19.43
N ASN A 160 3.96 0.66 19.45
CA ASN A 160 3.37 1.78 20.22
C ASN A 160 4.05 3.12 19.92
N THR A 161 4.43 3.35 18.67
CA THR A 161 5.15 4.55 18.27
C THR A 161 4.18 5.60 17.71
N LYS A 162 4.36 6.85 18.13
CA LYS A 162 3.52 7.98 17.71
C LYS A 162 4.34 9.00 16.93
N PHE A 163 3.75 9.52 15.86
CA PHE A 163 4.25 10.70 15.17
C PHE A 163 3.15 11.77 15.26
N VAL A 164 3.52 12.94 15.78
CA VAL A 164 2.60 14.05 16.05
C VAL A 164 3.19 15.30 15.46
N LEU A 165 2.45 16.00 14.60
CA LEU A 165 2.85 17.26 13.96
C LEU A 165 4.25 17.20 13.31
N SER A 166 4.66 16.02 12.84
CA SER A 166 6.03 15.77 12.39
C SER A 166 6.11 15.72 10.86
N ASN A 167 7.23 16.19 10.32
CA ASN A 167 7.54 16.12 8.90
C ASN A 167 8.28 14.82 8.59
N LEU A 168 7.67 13.95 7.77
CA LEU A 168 8.25 12.69 7.27
C LEU A 168 8.25 12.67 5.73
N ARG A 169 8.36 13.86 5.13
CA ARG A 169 8.39 14.00 3.67
C ARG A 169 9.54 13.19 3.08
N ASN A 170 9.25 12.46 2.01
CA ASN A 170 10.23 11.64 1.29
C ASN A 170 11.00 10.63 2.17
N SER A 171 10.49 10.31 3.35
CA SER A 171 11.03 9.25 4.19
C SER A 171 10.73 7.87 3.61
N ILE A 172 11.56 6.89 3.93
CA ILE A 172 11.38 5.51 3.46
C ILE A 172 11.38 4.56 4.65
N PHE A 173 10.29 3.82 4.81
CA PHE A 173 10.12 2.78 5.80
C PHE A 173 10.15 1.43 5.07
N ALA A 174 11.26 0.70 5.14
CA ALA A 174 11.48 -0.51 4.38
C ALA A 174 11.75 -1.72 5.27
N LYS A 175 11.09 -2.85 5.01
CA LYS A 175 11.26 -4.09 5.82
C LYS A 175 10.94 -3.85 7.30
N VAL A 176 9.85 -3.12 7.55
CA VAL A 176 9.46 -2.69 8.90
C VAL A 176 8.31 -3.50 9.47
N CYS A 177 8.31 -3.72 10.79
CA CYS A 177 7.14 -4.18 11.52
C CYS A 177 6.49 -3.02 12.26
N LEU A 178 5.26 -2.66 11.89
CA LEU A 178 4.51 -1.53 12.44
C LEU A 178 3.38 -2.06 13.33
N ASN A 179 3.54 -1.92 14.64
CA ASN A 179 2.57 -2.37 15.64
C ASN A 179 2.02 -1.19 16.45
N GLN A 180 0.71 -0.97 16.38
CA GLN A 180 0.03 0.11 17.12
C GLN A 180 0.67 1.48 16.85
N ILE A 181 0.84 1.80 15.56
CA ILE A 181 1.34 3.10 15.12
C ILE A 181 0.21 4.12 15.09
N SER A 182 0.47 5.32 15.59
CA SER A 182 -0.45 6.45 15.52
C SER A 182 0.20 7.62 14.81
N ILE A 183 -0.46 8.12 13.78
CA ILE A 183 -0.07 9.33 13.05
C ILE A 183 -1.08 10.44 13.37
N ILE A 184 -0.59 11.64 13.67
CA ILE A 184 -1.41 12.78 14.05
C ILE A 184 -0.86 14.02 13.32
N ASP A 185 -1.64 14.56 12.39
CA ASP A 185 -1.39 15.86 11.75
C ASP A 185 0.02 15.97 11.12
N CYS A 186 0.51 14.91 10.48
CA CYS A 186 1.88 14.84 9.97
C CYS A 186 1.97 15.25 8.48
N ASP A 187 3.20 15.38 7.99
CA ASP A 187 3.49 15.53 6.56
C ASP A 187 4.09 14.24 5.99
N PHE A 188 3.31 13.53 5.17
CA PHE A 188 3.63 12.22 4.59
C PHE A 188 3.82 12.30 3.06
N ARG A 189 3.99 13.51 2.51
CA ARG A 189 4.25 13.72 1.08
C ARG A 189 5.49 12.94 0.64
N SER A 190 5.38 12.18 -0.44
CA SER A 190 6.42 11.31 -0.98
C SER A 190 6.93 10.21 -0.04
N LEU A 191 6.27 9.98 1.11
CA LEU A 191 6.59 8.90 2.04
C LEU A 191 6.42 7.55 1.35
N LYS A 192 7.40 6.65 1.51
CA LYS A 192 7.36 5.29 0.96
C LYS A 192 7.36 4.25 2.09
N ILE A 193 6.37 3.37 2.15
CA ILE A 193 6.32 2.24 3.08
C ILE A 193 6.31 0.93 2.29
N ILE A 194 7.41 0.18 2.33
CA ILE A 194 7.59 -1.06 1.57
C ILE A 194 7.98 -2.25 2.45
N ASP A 195 7.65 -3.46 1.99
CA ASP A 195 7.97 -4.73 2.68
C ASP A 195 7.57 -4.72 4.17
N HIS A 196 6.39 -4.18 4.47
CA HIS A 196 5.96 -3.93 5.83
C HIS A 196 5.08 -5.05 6.38
N ASN A 197 5.07 -5.18 7.72
CA ASN A 197 4.07 -5.94 8.45
C ASN A 197 3.28 -5.02 9.36
N ILE A 198 1.99 -4.82 9.08
CA ILE A 198 1.12 -4.01 9.95
C ILE A 198 0.46 -4.91 10.97
N LYS A 199 0.49 -4.54 12.26
CA LYS A 199 -0.32 -5.12 13.34
C LYS A 199 -1.40 -4.15 13.86
N GLY A 200 -1.13 -2.85 13.77
CA GLY A 200 -2.07 -1.79 14.09
C GLY A 200 -1.54 -0.46 13.58
N PHE A 201 -2.40 0.34 12.96
CA PHE A 201 -2.04 1.62 12.35
C PHE A 201 -3.28 2.51 12.31
N GLU A 202 -3.18 3.73 12.84
CA GLU A 202 -4.28 4.69 12.88
C GLU A 202 -3.81 6.11 12.55
N PHE A 203 -4.73 6.89 11.99
CA PHE A 203 -4.62 8.35 11.94
C PHE A 203 -5.58 8.94 12.97
N ARG A 204 -5.13 9.88 13.79
CA ARG A 204 -5.96 10.63 14.75
C ARG A 204 -5.87 12.12 14.47
N ASP A 205 -6.18 12.47 13.25
CA ASP A 205 -5.99 13.81 12.71
C ASP A 205 -7.06 14.78 13.22
N SER A 206 -6.63 15.95 13.68
CA SER A 206 -7.46 17.16 13.75
C SER A 206 -7.32 17.97 12.46
N PHE A 207 -6.15 17.87 11.83
CA PHE A 207 -5.81 18.39 10.51
C PHE A 207 -5.35 17.25 9.60
N VAL A 208 -5.74 17.29 8.33
CA VAL A 208 -5.44 16.19 7.40
C VAL A 208 -3.92 15.96 7.31
N THR A 209 -3.46 14.75 7.67
CA THR A 209 -2.10 14.30 7.39
C THR A 209 -1.87 14.33 5.88
N LYS A 210 -0.84 15.06 5.44
CA LYS A 210 -0.64 15.43 4.02
C LYS A 210 -0.05 14.29 3.21
N PHE A 211 -0.69 13.94 2.10
CA PHE A 211 -0.24 12.96 1.12
C PHE A 211 -0.09 13.66 -0.25
N ASP A 212 0.79 13.17 -1.11
CA ASP A 212 0.90 13.60 -2.51
C ASP A 212 0.90 12.40 -3.48
N GLU A 213 1.09 12.67 -4.77
CA GLU A 213 1.11 11.64 -5.82
C GLU A 213 2.27 10.65 -5.69
N ASP A 214 3.36 11.06 -5.03
CA ASP A 214 4.57 10.26 -4.82
C ASP A 214 4.51 9.43 -3.52
N THR A 215 3.55 9.70 -2.63
CA THR A 215 3.32 8.89 -1.44
C THR A 215 2.94 7.46 -1.86
N PHE A 216 3.68 6.45 -1.37
CA PHE A 216 3.51 5.07 -1.80
C PHE A 216 3.55 4.07 -0.65
N ILE A 217 2.49 3.28 -0.51
CA ILE A 217 2.44 2.14 0.41
C ILE A 217 2.31 0.85 -0.40
N SER A 218 3.31 -0.03 -0.33
CA SER A 218 3.35 -1.23 -1.17
C SER A 218 2.19 -2.19 -0.87
N PRO A 219 1.56 -2.81 -1.88
CA PRO A 219 0.69 -3.96 -1.65
C PRO A 219 1.47 -5.12 -1.03
N ILE A 220 0.88 -5.79 -0.04
CA ILE A 220 1.49 -6.98 0.56
C ILE A 220 1.29 -8.25 -0.27
N ASP A 221 2.25 -9.17 -0.16
CA ASP A 221 2.06 -10.52 -0.65
C ASP A 221 1.15 -11.31 0.30
N LEU A 222 -0.07 -11.57 -0.17
CA LEU A 222 -1.12 -12.26 0.57
C LEU A 222 -0.82 -13.75 0.80
N ASN A 223 0.23 -14.30 0.19
CA ASN A 223 0.64 -15.70 0.37
C ASN A 223 1.68 -15.89 1.50
N GLN A 224 2.12 -14.82 2.16
CA GLN A 224 3.14 -14.90 3.22
C GLN A 224 2.69 -15.69 4.45
N THR A 225 1.39 -15.71 4.76
CA THR A 225 0.86 -16.42 5.94
C THR A 225 0.64 -17.90 5.64
N LYS A 226 1.64 -18.73 6.00
CA LYS A 226 1.55 -20.21 5.91
C LYS A 226 0.58 -20.84 6.91
N LYS A 227 0.23 -20.15 8.00
CA LYS A 227 -0.66 -20.65 9.06
C LYS A 227 -2.12 -20.38 8.71
N GLU A 228 -2.88 -21.44 8.43
CA GLU A 228 -4.25 -21.36 7.93
C GLU A 228 -5.24 -20.70 8.90
N HIS A 229 -5.14 -20.99 10.20
CA HIS A 229 -6.02 -20.44 11.23
C HIS A 229 -5.86 -18.92 11.47
N LEU A 230 -4.74 -18.31 11.05
CA LEU A 230 -4.49 -16.87 11.21
C LEU A 230 -4.77 -16.07 9.92
N LYS A 231 -5.24 -16.73 8.85
CA LYS A 231 -5.46 -16.07 7.55
C LYS A 231 -6.57 -15.03 7.61
N ASP A 232 -7.68 -15.33 8.28
CA ASP A 232 -8.81 -14.39 8.38
C ASP A 232 -8.40 -13.12 9.14
N GLU A 233 -7.73 -13.24 10.30
CA GLU A 233 -7.24 -12.09 11.07
C GLU A 233 -6.19 -11.28 10.29
N PHE A 234 -5.29 -11.97 9.59
CA PHE A 234 -4.31 -11.34 8.72
C PHE A 234 -4.97 -10.51 7.61
N TYR A 235 -5.93 -11.10 6.88
CA TYR A 235 -6.66 -10.37 5.85
C TYR A 235 -7.50 -9.23 6.42
N GLU A 236 -8.10 -9.43 7.59
CA GLU A 236 -8.90 -8.42 8.27
C GLU A 236 -8.07 -7.16 8.56
N ARG A 237 -6.87 -7.38 9.09
CA ARG A 237 -5.92 -6.33 9.41
C ARG A 237 -5.49 -5.53 8.19
N TYR A 238 -5.16 -6.22 7.09
CA TYR A 238 -4.70 -5.55 5.87
C TYR A 238 -5.81 -4.83 5.12
N PHE A 239 -7.03 -5.37 5.05
CA PHE A 239 -8.09 -4.61 4.40
C PHE A 239 -8.43 -3.35 5.21
N LYS A 240 -8.47 -3.42 6.55
CA LYS A 240 -8.69 -2.23 7.39
C LYS A 240 -7.59 -1.19 7.17
N PHE A 241 -6.33 -1.64 7.13
CA PHE A 241 -5.19 -0.78 6.85
C PHE A 241 -5.31 -0.06 5.50
N TYR A 242 -5.48 -0.79 4.40
CA TYR A 242 -5.59 -0.17 3.07
C TYR A 242 -6.87 0.67 2.90
N LYS A 243 -7.94 0.35 3.62
CA LYS A 243 -9.14 1.19 3.67
C LYS A 243 -8.83 2.56 4.27
N ILE A 244 -8.11 2.59 5.39
CA ILE A 244 -7.69 3.85 6.04
C ILE A 244 -6.75 4.64 5.12
N ILE A 245 -5.79 3.98 4.48
CA ILE A 245 -4.89 4.62 3.49
C ILE A 245 -5.69 5.23 2.33
N SER A 246 -6.65 4.49 1.77
CA SER A 246 -7.52 4.97 0.70
C SER A 246 -8.30 6.23 1.11
N SER A 247 -8.88 6.24 2.31
CA SER A 247 -9.56 7.42 2.87
C SER A 247 -8.61 8.60 2.98
N LYS A 248 -7.37 8.39 3.43
CA LYS A 248 -6.40 9.48 3.60
C LYS A 248 -5.98 10.11 2.27
N PHE A 249 -5.81 9.31 1.21
CA PHE A 249 -5.62 9.86 -0.15
C PHE A 249 -6.84 10.68 -0.61
N ALA A 250 -8.06 10.23 -0.31
CA ALA A 250 -9.27 10.96 -0.70
C ALA A 250 -9.40 12.31 0.03
N GLU A 251 -9.06 12.36 1.32
CA GLU A 251 -9.02 13.60 2.11
C GLU A 251 -8.01 14.62 1.57
N ASN A 252 -6.96 14.16 0.88
CA ASN A 252 -5.98 14.99 0.19
C ASN A 252 -6.37 15.34 -1.26
N GLY A 253 -7.57 14.94 -1.73
CA GLY A 253 -8.02 15.18 -3.10
C GLY A 253 -7.43 14.24 -4.16
N LEU A 254 -6.65 13.22 -3.75
CA LEU A 254 -5.98 12.27 -4.63
C LEU A 254 -6.89 11.09 -4.95
N LEU A 255 -8.00 11.38 -5.63
CA LEU A 255 -9.13 10.44 -5.79
C LEU A 255 -8.78 9.20 -6.62
N ASP A 256 -7.86 9.34 -7.57
CA ASP A 256 -7.41 8.25 -8.43
C ASP A 256 -6.54 7.22 -7.71
N ILE A 257 -5.61 7.70 -6.87
CA ILE A 257 -4.77 6.86 -6.02
C ILE A 257 -5.64 6.25 -4.90
N SER A 258 -6.53 7.06 -4.31
CA SER A 258 -7.51 6.59 -3.33
C SER A 258 -8.34 5.42 -3.87
N GLY A 259 -8.85 5.51 -5.10
CA GLY A 259 -9.61 4.44 -5.76
C GLY A 259 -8.81 3.16 -5.94
N SER A 260 -7.52 3.27 -6.26
CA SER A 260 -6.62 2.12 -6.39
C SER A 260 -6.42 1.39 -5.05
N TYR A 261 -6.21 2.12 -3.95
CA TYR A 261 -6.15 1.53 -2.61
C TYR A 261 -7.50 1.01 -2.11
N TYR A 262 -8.61 1.66 -2.49
CA TYR A 262 -9.96 1.17 -2.20
C TYR A 262 -10.21 -0.19 -2.84
N TYR A 263 -9.88 -0.33 -4.13
CA TYR A 263 -9.98 -1.59 -4.86
C TYR A 263 -9.13 -2.69 -4.21
N LEU A 264 -7.89 -2.37 -3.80
CA LEU A 264 -7.01 -3.29 -3.09
C LEU A 264 -7.65 -3.76 -1.77
N SER A 265 -8.13 -2.80 -0.95
CA SER A 265 -8.84 -3.08 0.29
C SER A 265 -10.04 -4.01 0.06
N LYS A 266 -10.93 -3.70 -0.89
CA LYS A 266 -12.11 -4.53 -1.21
C LYS A 266 -11.74 -5.94 -1.69
N SER A 267 -10.67 -6.06 -2.46
CA SER A 267 -10.17 -7.35 -2.93
C SER A 267 -9.68 -8.23 -1.76
N ILE A 268 -9.09 -7.63 -0.71
CA ILE A 268 -8.66 -8.33 0.50
C ILE A 268 -9.86 -8.64 1.40
N GLU A 269 -10.76 -7.67 1.61
CA GLU A 269 -11.99 -7.85 2.40
C GLU A 269 -12.81 -9.06 1.90
N ARG A 270 -12.92 -9.23 0.57
CA ARG A 270 -13.61 -10.38 -0.04
C ARG A 270 -13.05 -11.73 0.42
N LYS A 271 -11.76 -11.83 0.77
CA LYS A 271 -11.16 -13.07 1.29
C LYS A 271 -11.71 -13.44 2.67
N VAL A 272 -12.06 -12.45 3.48
CA VAL A 272 -12.62 -12.59 4.85
C VAL A 272 -14.12 -12.87 4.82
N LEU A 273 -14.85 -12.32 3.83
CA LEU A 273 -16.31 -12.47 3.74
C LEU A 273 -16.75 -13.94 3.59
N LYS A 274 -17.93 -14.26 4.15
CA LYS A 274 -18.54 -15.61 4.15
C LYS A 274 -20.00 -15.56 3.68
N GLY A 275 -20.49 -16.68 3.14
CA GLY A 275 -21.88 -16.83 2.67
C GLY A 275 -22.31 -15.78 1.63
N ILE A 276 -23.54 -15.26 1.79
CA ILE A 276 -24.18 -14.33 0.85
C ILE A 276 -23.37 -13.02 0.69
N THR A 277 -22.71 -12.54 1.74
CA THR A 277 -21.90 -11.31 1.67
C THR A 277 -20.71 -11.46 0.72
N LYS A 278 -20.10 -12.66 0.68
CA LYS A 278 -19.02 -12.96 -0.25
C LYS A 278 -19.52 -13.00 -1.70
N ILE A 279 -20.69 -13.61 -1.92
CA ILE A 279 -21.34 -13.67 -3.24
C ILE A 279 -21.64 -12.26 -3.74
N LYS A 280 -22.26 -11.41 -2.92
CA LYS A 280 -22.49 -10.00 -3.26
C LYS A 280 -21.19 -9.28 -3.64
N SER A 281 -20.11 -9.50 -2.90
CA SER A 281 -18.80 -8.92 -3.20
C SER A 281 -18.21 -9.41 -4.53
N TYR A 282 -18.39 -10.69 -4.88
CA TYR A 282 -18.00 -11.21 -6.20
C TYR A 282 -18.83 -10.58 -7.33
N ILE A 283 -20.15 -10.43 -7.16
CA ILE A 283 -21.02 -9.78 -8.14
C ILE A 283 -20.55 -8.34 -8.38
N PHE A 284 -20.36 -7.54 -7.32
CA PHE A 284 -19.88 -6.16 -7.47
C PHE A 284 -18.48 -6.07 -8.10
N TRP A 285 -17.60 -7.03 -7.79
CA TRP A 285 -16.29 -7.09 -8.41
C TRP A 285 -16.39 -7.40 -9.90
N MET A 286 -17.23 -8.36 -10.29
CA MET A 286 -17.46 -8.76 -11.67
C MET A 286 -18.07 -7.61 -12.46
N LEU A 287 -19.18 -7.04 -12.00
CA LEU A 287 -19.93 -6.02 -12.74
C LEU A 287 -19.14 -4.73 -12.99
N CYS A 288 -18.34 -4.27 -12.01
CA CYS A 288 -17.76 -2.93 -12.09
C CYS A 288 -16.39 -2.78 -11.42
N GLY A 289 -15.75 -3.88 -11.02
CA GLY A 289 -14.49 -3.83 -10.28
C GLY A 289 -14.59 -3.00 -9.01
N TYR A 290 -15.68 -3.14 -8.25
CA TYR A 290 -16.01 -2.30 -7.10
C TYR A 290 -16.20 -0.81 -7.41
N GLY A 291 -16.57 -0.48 -8.66
CA GLY A 291 -16.79 0.88 -9.13
C GLY A 291 -15.52 1.64 -9.49
N GLU A 292 -14.36 0.98 -9.51
CA GLU A 292 -13.05 1.59 -9.79
C GLU A 292 -12.48 1.18 -11.15
N LYS A 293 -13.00 0.14 -11.80
CA LYS A 293 -12.48 -0.39 -13.07
C LYS A 293 -13.59 -0.56 -14.12
N PRO A 294 -13.83 0.46 -14.98
CA PRO A 294 -14.87 0.40 -16.01
C PRO A 294 -14.70 -0.76 -17.00
N THR A 295 -13.45 -1.21 -17.22
CA THR A 295 -13.15 -2.34 -18.12
C THR A 295 -13.85 -3.63 -17.71
N TYR A 296 -14.16 -3.80 -16.42
CA TYR A 296 -14.89 -4.99 -15.93
C TYR A 296 -16.32 -5.02 -16.45
N ALA A 297 -16.98 -3.86 -16.54
CA ALA A 297 -18.33 -3.78 -17.11
C ALA A 297 -18.36 -4.17 -18.59
N LEU A 298 -17.32 -3.81 -19.36
CA LEU A 298 -17.21 -4.20 -20.76
C LEU A 298 -16.96 -5.71 -20.92
N VAL A 299 -16.02 -6.27 -20.15
CA VAL A 299 -15.72 -7.71 -20.20
C VAL A 299 -16.94 -8.54 -19.81
N THR A 300 -17.64 -8.16 -18.73
CA THR A 300 -18.85 -8.86 -18.31
C THR A 300 -20.00 -8.71 -19.29
N SER A 301 -20.13 -7.56 -19.96
CA SER A 301 -21.10 -7.40 -21.05
C SER A 301 -20.82 -8.40 -22.18
N LEU A 302 -19.55 -8.57 -22.58
CA LEU A 302 -19.14 -9.53 -23.58
C LEU A 302 -19.41 -10.98 -23.14
N GLU A 303 -19.13 -11.31 -21.88
CA GLU A 303 -19.43 -12.63 -21.31
C GLU A 303 -20.93 -12.94 -21.32
N ILE A 304 -21.79 -11.97 -20.96
CA ILE A 304 -23.24 -12.10 -21.03
C ILE A 304 -23.66 -12.40 -22.48
N ILE A 305 -23.20 -11.60 -23.44
CA ILE A 305 -23.49 -11.81 -24.87
C ILE A 305 -23.10 -13.23 -25.31
N LEU A 306 -21.90 -13.70 -24.97
CA LEU A 306 -21.43 -15.03 -25.34
C LEU A 306 -22.25 -16.15 -24.67
N ILE A 307 -22.64 -15.98 -23.41
CA ILE A 307 -23.49 -16.95 -22.70
C ILE A 307 -24.86 -17.03 -23.34
N PHE A 308 -25.50 -15.88 -23.61
CA PHE A 308 -26.82 -15.84 -24.25
C PHE A 308 -26.79 -16.36 -25.68
N THR A 309 -25.72 -16.08 -26.44
CA THR A 309 -25.45 -16.69 -27.75
C THR A 309 -25.58 -18.21 -27.69
N ILE A 310 -24.88 -18.84 -26.75
CA ILE A 310 -24.94 -20.30 -26.57
C ILE A 310 -26.36 -20.71 -26.18
N ILE A 311 -26.98 -20.04 -25.21
CA ILE A 311 -28.35 -20.36 -24.76
C ILE A 311 -29.34 -20.33 -25.92
N TYR A 312 -29.29 -19.32 -26.80
CA TYR A 312 -30.22 -19.19 -27.92
C TYR A 312 -30.08 -20.30 -28.95
N MET A 313 -28.88 -20.85 -29.16
CA MET A 313 -28.70 -22.02 -30.02
C MET A 313 -29.55 -23.20 -29.53
N PHE A 314 -29.67 -23.40 -28.21
CA PHE A 314 -30.49 -24.48 -27.64
C PHE A 314 -31.95 -24.09 -27.42
N ALA A 315 -32.23 -22.82 -27.12
CA ALA A 315 -33.57 -22.34 -26.78
C ALA A 315 -34.45 -22.10 -28.02
N GLY A 316 -33.86 -21.71 -29.15
CA GLY A 316 -34.55 -21.57 -30.44
C GLY A 316 -34.53 -20.14 -31.00
N LEU A 317 -34.11 -19.97 -32.24
CA LEU A 317 -34.25 -18.73 -33.02
C LEU A 317 -34.89 -19.03 -34.38
N ASN A 318 -35.66 -18.10 -34.93
CA ASN A 318 -36.23 -18.16 -36.26
C ASN A 318 -35.62 -17.06 -37.15
N ILE A 319 -35.07 -17.46 -38.29
CA ILE A 319 -34.38 -16.60 -39.25
C ILE A 319 -35.05 -16.81 -40.61
N ASN A 320 -35.95 -15.91 -41.00
CA ASN A 320 -36.68 -15.98 -42.27
C ASN A 320 -37.33 -17.34 -42.59
N GLY A 321 -37.77 -18.08 -41.55
CA GLY A 321 -38.38 -19.41 -41.67
C GLY A 321 -37.45 -20.57 -41.27
N ASP A 322 -36.13 -20.36 -41.24
CA ASP A 322 -35.16 -21.35 -40.77
C ASP A 322 -35.03 -21.31 -39.25
N ILE A 323 -35.09 -22.49 -38.61
CA ILE A 323 -35.06 -22.60 -37.15
C ILE A 323 -33.68 -23.09 -36.68
N ILE A 324 -32.98 -22.25 -35.92
CA ILE A 324 -31.82 -22.66 -35.13
C ILE A 324 -32.35 -23.19 -33.80
N ASN A 325 -32.35 -24.50 -33.60
CA ASN A 325 -32.65 -25.13 -32.31
C ASN A 325 -31.89 -26.45 -32.19
N TYR A 326 -30.88 -26.46 -31.33
CA TYR A 326 -30.12 -27.67 -30.99
C TYR A 326 -30.78 -28.30 -29.77
N ARG A 327 -31.76 -29.19 -29.96
CA ARG A 327 -32.31 -29.97 -28.84
C ARG A 327 -31.24 -30.92 -28.31
N LEU A 328 -31.13 -31.03 -26.99
CA LEU A 328 -30.12 -31.84 -26.27
C LEU A 328 -30.14 -33.36 -26.58
N PHE A 329 -31.09 -33.85 -27.39
CA PHE A 329 -31.43 -35.28 -27.49
C PHE A 329 -31.24 -35.92 -28.88
N ILE A 330 -30.74 -35.21 -29.91
CA ILE A 330 -30.60 -35.80 -31.26
C ILE A 330 -29.22 -35.51 -31.84
N ILE A 331 -28.26 -36.41 -31.57
CA ILE A 331 -26.89 -36.38 -32.13
C ILE A 331 -26.89 -36.47 -33.67
N LYS A 332 -27.97 -36.99 -34.27
CA LYS A 332 -28.11 -37.16 -35.73
C LYS A 332 -28.29 -35.85 -36.50
N ASP A 333 -28.73 -34.77 -35.85
CA ASP A 333 -29.07 -33.48 -36.48
C ASP A 333 -27.88 -32.49 -36.48
N LEU A 334 -26.77 -32.83 -35.79
CA LEU A 334 -25.56 -32.01 -35.74
C LEU A 334 -24.70 -32.13 -37.00
N ALA A 335 -24.83 -33.21 -37.77
CA ALA A 335 -23.98 -33.48 -38.93
C ALA A 335 -24.31 -32.61 -40.15
N ASP A 336 -25.57 -32.18 -40.30
CA ASP A 336 -26.05 -31.35 -41.41
C ASP A 336 -26.11 -29.85 -41.08
N LYS A 337 -25.84 -29.46 -39.82
CA LYS A 337 -25.91 -28.07 -39.36
C LYS A 337 -24.54 -27.40 -39.38
N ASN A 338 -24.46 -26.23 -40.01
CA ASN A 338 -23.24 -25.41 -39.98
C ASN A 338 -23.13 -24.67 -38.64
N LEU A 339 -22.59 -25.36 -37.64
CA LEU A 339 -22.49 -24.88 -36.26
C LEU A 339 -21.81 -23.51 -36.11
N ILE A 340 -20.82 -23.22 -36.96
CA ILE A 340 -20.13 -21.93 -36.96
C ILE A 340 -21.07 -20.81 -37.43
N LEU A 341 -21.80 -21.06 -38.52
CA LEU A 341 -22.73 -20.09 -39.09
C LEU A 341 -23.92 -19.85 -38.16
N ASP A 342 -24.44 -20.90 -37.52
CA ASP A 342 -25.51 -20.78 -36.54
C ASP A 342 -25.06 -20.04 -35.28
N PHE A 343 -23.86 -20.34 -34.78
CA PHE A 343 -23.27 -19.59 -33.68
C PHE A 343 -23.12 -18.10 -34.02
N MET A 344 -22.63 -17.77 -35.23
CA MET A 344 -22.48 -16.36 -35.64
C MET A 344 -23.82 -15.64 -35.76
N LYS A 345 -24.87 -16.30 -36.25
CA LYS A 345 -26.23 -15.77 -36.31
C LYS A 345 -26.82 -15.56 -34.91
N SER A 346 -26.66 -16.54 -34.00
CA SER A 346 -27.06 -16.41 -32.60
C SER A 346 -26.29 -15.31 -31.87
N LEU A 347 -25.00 -15.14 -32.19
CA LEU A 347 -24.14 -14.09 -31.63
C LEU A 347 -24.62 -12.72 -32.07
N TYR A 348 -24.90 -12.56 -33.36
CA TYR A 348 -25.48 -11.34 -33.90
C TYR A 348 -26.82 -11.00 -33.21
N PHE A 349 -27.72 -11.99 -33.06
CA PHE A 349 -28.99 -11.78 -32.33
C PHE A 349 -28.76 -11.33 -30.87
N SER A 350 -27.84 -11.98 -30.15
CA SER A 350 -27.49 -11.63 -28.77
C SER A 350 -26.90 -10.22 -28.67
N ILE A 351 -26.00 -9.82 -29.57
CA ILE A 351 -25.45 -8.45 -29.62
C ILE A 351 -26.56 -7.41 -29.79
N VAL A 352 -27.44 -7.61 -30.77
CA VAL A 352 -28.53 -6.68 -31.09
C VAL A 352 -29.57 -6.61 -29.96
N THR A 353 -29.81 -7.73 -29.28
CA THR A 353 -30.70 -7.85 -28.13
C THR A 353 -30.10 -7.16 -26.90
N PHE A 354 -28.84 -7.46 -26.56
CA PHE A 354 -28.12 -6.84 -25.45
C PHE A 354 -27.99 -5.32 -25.61
N THR A 355 -27.70 -4.85 -26.83
CA THR A 355 -27.63 -3.41 -27.13
C THR A 355 -29.01 -2.77 -27.30
N THR A 356 -30.09 -3.54 -27.24
CA THR A 356 -31.48 -3.10 -27.42
C THR A 356 -31.79 -2.42 -28.76
N VAL A 357 -30.97 -2.67 -29.79
CA VAL A 357 -31.17 -2.11 -31.13
C VAL A 357 -32.36 -2.78 -31.84
N GLY A 358 -32.48 -4.11 -31.73
CA GLY A 358 -33.64 -4.87 -32.18
C GLY A 358 -34.01 -4.74 -33.66
N TYR A 359 -33.12 -5.11 -34.60
CA TYR A 359 -33.37 -4.99 -36.04
C TYR A 359 -34.58 -5.79 -36.57
N GLY A 360 -35.01 -6.84 -35.86
CA GLY A 360 -36.23 -7.60 -36.19
C GLY A 360 -36.08 -8.63 -37.31
N ASP A 361 -34.86 -8.83 -37.81
CA ASP A 361 -34.49 -9.81 -38.83
C ASP A 361 -34.37 -11.25 -38.30
N ILE A 362 -34.05 -11.39 -37.01
CA ILE A 362 -34.06 -12.65 -36.26
C ILE A 362 -35.09 -12.54 -35.14
N THR A 363 -35.96 -13.54 -35.03
CA THR A 363 -37.02 -13.56 -34.00
C THR A 363 -36.80 -14.69 -33.00
N PRO A 364 -36.89 -14.43 -31.69
CA PRO A 364 -36.82 -15.47 -30.69
C PRO A 364 -38.12 -16.30 -30.71
N ILE A 365 -37.99 -17.61 -30.49
CA ILE A 365 -39.13 -18.53 -30.38
C ILE A 365 -39.09 -19.28 -29.06
N GLY A 366 -40.26 -19.70 -28.56
CA GLY A 366 -40.35 -20.46 -27.31
C GLY A 366 -39.72 -19.74 -26.12
N TYR A 367 -38.80 -20.43 -25.42
CA TYR A 367 -38.13 -19.88 -24.23
C TYR A 367 -37.22 -18.68 -24.56
N SER A 368 -36.72 -18.56 -25.80
CA SER A 368 -35.88 -17.43 -26.21
C SER A 368 -36.59 -16.09 -26.08
N VAL A 369 -37.93 -16.04 -26.11
CA VAL A 369 -38.70 -14.80 -25.95
C VAL A 369 -38.45 -14.19 -24.57
N ILE A 370 -38.63 -14.97 -23.51
CA ILE A 370 -38.40 -14.49 -22.13
C ILE A 370 -36.91 -14.22 -21.90
N LEU A 371 -36.03 -15.08 -22.41
CA LEU A 371 -34.58 -14.90 -22.30
C LEU A 371 -34.11 -13.61 -22.96
N SER A 372 -34.65 -13.25 -24.13
CA SER A 372 -34.35 -11.98 -24.79
C SER A 372 -34.74 -10.76 -23.95
N GLY A 373 -35.89 -10.81 -23.28
CA GLY A 373 -36.29 -9.74 -22.34
C GLY A 373 -35.31 -9.60 -21.16
N ILE A 374 -34.82 -10.71 -20.63
CA ILE A 374 -33.81 -10.70 -19.55
C ILE A 374 -32.48 -10.14 -20.06
N GLU A 375 -32.02 -10.57 -21.23
CA GLU A 375 -30.78 -10.08 -21.83
C GLU A 375 -30.84 -8.56 -22.11
N MET A 376 -31.96 -8.07 -22.66
CA MET A 376 -32.18 -6.64 -22.88
C MET A 376 -32.06 -5.85 -21.57
N PHE A 377 -32.71 -6.33 -20.51
CA PHE A 377 -32.65 -5.68 -19.19
C PHE A 377 -31.22 -5.65 -18.63
N LEU A 378 -30.49 -6.77 -18.75
CA LEU A 378 -29.08 -6.85 -18.36
C LEU A 378 -28.23 -5.89 -19.18
N GLY A 379 -28.46 -5.81 -20.49
CA GLY A 379 -27.76 -4.94 -21.42
C GLY A 379 -27.87 -3.46 -21.06
N VAL A 380 -29.10 -2.96 -20.89
CA VAL A 380 -29.35 -1.57 -20.48
C VAL A 380 -28.69 -1.27 -19.12
N THR A 381 -28.80 -2.20 -18.17
CA THR A 381 -28.19 -2.05 -16.84
C THR A 381 -26.66 -1.97 -16.95
N MET A 382 -26.03 -2.83 -17.75
CA MET A 382 -24.58 -2.87 -17.91
C MET A 382 -24.04 -1.62 -18.61
N VAL A 383 -24.74 -1.09 -19.61
CA VAL A 383 -24.40 0.21 -20.22
C VAL A 383 -24.47 1.33 -19.17
N GLY A 384 -25.49 1.33 -18.30
CA GLY A 384 -25.59 2.25 -17.18
C GLY A 384 -24.44 2.14 -16.18
N VAL A 385 -24.05 0.91 -15.81
CA VAL A 385 -22.91 0.66 -14.91
C VAL A 385 -21.60 1.11 -15.55
N TRP A 386 -21.38 0.82 -16.82
CA TRP A 386 -20.19 1.24 -17.55
C TRP A 386 -20.08 2.76 -17.63
N THR A 387 -21.15 3.44 -18.05
CA THR A 387 -21.18 4.91 -18.12
C THR A 387 -20.97 5.57 -16.77
N ALA A 388 -21.64 5.08 -15.71
CA ALA A 388 -21.48 5.63 -14.36
C ALA A 388 -20.07 5.45 -13.80
N THR A 389 -19.46 4.27 -14.01
CA THR A 389 -18.08 4.02 -13.56
C THR A 389 -17.05 4.81 -14.36
N LEU A 390 -17.26 4.96 -15.67
CA LEU A 390 -16.38 5.76 -16.51
C LEU A 390 -16.47 7.24 -16.14
N ALA A 391 -17.68 7.78 -15.97
CA ALA A 391 -17.90 9.16 -15.55
C ALA A 391 -17.21 9.44 -14.21
N ARG A 392 -17.40 8.57 -13.21
CA ARG A 392 -16.71 8.66 -11.92
C ARG A 392 -15.19 8.60 -12.04
N LYS A 393 -14.66 7.88 -13.02
CA LYS A 393 -13.21 7.74 -13.24
C LYS A 393 -12.60 8.95 -13.96
N ILE A 394 -13.37 9.64 -14.80
CA ILE A 394 -12.94 10.84 -15.54
C ILE A 394 -13.14 12.11 -14.70
N SER A 395 -14.18 12.15 -13.85
CA SER A 395 -14.50 13.32 -13.02
C SER A 395 -13.61 13.47 -11.78
N ARG A 396 -12.68 12.55 -11.58
CA ARG A 396 -11.70 12.52 -10.49
C ARG A 396 -10.35 12.94 -11.03
#